data_AF-A0A7M5VAS2-F1
#
_entry.id   AF-A0A7M5VAS2-F1
#
_cell.length_a   1.000
_cell.length_b   1.000
_cell.length_c   1.000
_cell.angle_alpha   90.00
_cell.angle_beta   90.00
_cell.angle_gamma   90.00
#
_symmetry.space_group_name_H-M   'P 1'
#
loop_
_entity.id
_entity.type
_entity.pdbx_description
1 polymer ?
#
loop_
_entity_poly.entity_id
_entity_poly.type
_entity_poly.pdbx_seq_one_letter_code
_entity_poly.pdbx_strand_id
1 'polypeptide(L)'
;MLKIIFILGYISFGSRVLGSCRCKFPPWKDGFSWSENGPIADMTCIEITEPNDHDWNNNYFCQQKANFKEIGMQWSSAGPIPSMRCIRIIENDDTDGWDDNFLCVPHESPLPL
;
A
#
# COMPACT_ATOMS: atom_id res chain seq x y z
N MET A 1 -5.15 -9.68 11.60
CA MET A 1 -5.90 -9.91 10.32
C MET A 1 -6.90 -8.78 9.99
N LEU A 2 -7.45 -8.01 10.96
CA LEU A 2 -8.27 -6.82 10.67
C LEU A 2 -7.46 -5.59 10.21
N LYS A 3 -6.16 -5.55 10.53
CA LYS A 3 -5.25 -4.40 10.35
C LYS A 3 -5.11 -3.89 8.89
N ILE A 4 -5.39 -4.74 7.89
CA ILE A 4 -4.98 -4.55 6.48
C ILE A 4 -6.11 -4.04 5.56
N ILE A 5 -7.38 -4.23 5.97
CA ILE A 5 -8.56 -3.93 5.13
C ILE A 5 -8.61 -2.45 4.72
N PHE A 6 -8.05 -1.56 5.55
CA PHE A 6 -8.06 -0.13 5.30
C PHE A 6 -7.17 0.29 4.11
N ILE A 7 -5.93 -0.21 3.99
CA ILE A 7 -5.01 0.19 2.90
C ILE A 7 -5.60 -0.18 1.53
N LEU A 8 -6.13 -1.39 1.38
CA LEU A 8 -6.76 -1.82 0.13
C LEU A 8 -8.14 -1.17 -0.10
N GLY A 9 -8.86 -0.82 0.97
CA GLY A 9 -10.16 -0.14 0.89
C GLY A 9 -10.08 1.31 0.38
N TYR A 10 -9.01 2.04 0.74
CA TYR A 10 -8.78 3.41 0.25
C TYR A 10 -8.32 3.48 -1.21
N ILE A 11 -7.77 2.39 -1.75
CA ILE A 11 -7.26 2.31 -3.14
C ILE A 11 -8.39 1.96 -4.15
N SER A 12 -9.66 2.05 -3.74
CA SER A 12 -10.79 1.74 -4.64
C SER A 12 -10.97 2.77 -5.74
N PHE A 13 -10.64 2.40 -6.99
CA PHE A 13 -11.05 3.13 -8.17
C PHE A 13 -12.18 2.44 -8.92
N GLY A 14 -13.14 3.25 -9.38
CA GLY A 14 -14.16 2.81 -10.31
C GLY A 14 -13.54 2.23 -11.59
N SER A 15 -13.79 0.94 -11.84
CA SER A 15 -13.40 0.27 -13.08
C SER A 15 -13.95 1.03 -14.30
N ARG A 16 -13.11 1.78 -15.00
CA ARG A 16 -13.34 2.09 -16.42
C ARG A 16 -12.52 1.12 -17.25
N VAL A 17 -13.22 0.09 -17.73
CA VAL A 17 -12.69 -0.88 -18.68
C VAL A 17 -12.46 -0.17 -20.01
N LEU A 18 -11.20 0.07 -20.37
CA LEU A 18 -10.81 0.49 -21.72
C LEU A 18 -9.84 -0.53 -22.29
N GLY A 19 -10.32 -1.29 -23.28
CA GLY A 19 -9.50 -1.99 -24.27
C GLY A 19 -8.91 -3.33 -23.83
N SER A 20 -9.20 -4.37 -24.62
CA SER A 20 -8.74 -5.74 -24.37
C SER A 20 -7.22 -5.89 -24.50
N CYS A 21 -6.55 -6.15 -23.38
CA CYS A 21 -5.38 -7.01 -23.38
C CYS A 21 -5.69 -8.20 -22.46
N ARG A 22 -5.68 -9.42 -23.00
CA ARG A 22 -5.97 -10.64 -22.23
C ARG A 22 -4.78 -10.99 -21.35
N CYS A 23 -4.70 -10.38 -20.18
CA CYS A 23 -3.98 -10.96 -19.05
C CYS A 23 -5.03 -11.62 -18.14
N LYS A 24 -4.85 -12.90 -17.82
CA LYS A 24 -5.64 -13.52 -16.75
C LYS A 24 -5.25 -12.80 -15.46
N PHE A 25 -6.08 -11.88 -15.00
CA PHE A 25 -5.85 -11.17 -13.74
C PHE A 25 -6.11 -12.16 -12.59
N PRO A 26 -5.12 -12.43 -11.71
CA PRO A 26 -5.41 -13.01 -10.40
C PRO A 26 -6.29 -12.02 -9.59
N PRO A 27 -6.88 -12.43 -8.46
CA PRO A 27 -7.91 -11.66 -7.73
C PRO A 27 -7.50 -10.25 -7.21
N TRP A 28 -6.26 -9.81 -7.49
CA TRP A 28 -5.71 -8.49 -7.19
C TRP A 28 -6.18 -7.48 -8.24
N LYS A 29 -7.38 -6.94 -8.03
CA LYS A 29 -8.10 -6.10 -8.99
C LYS A 29 -7.34 -4.85 -9.46
N ASP A 30 -6.32 -4.41 -8.71
CA ASP A 30 -5.67 -3.11 -8.90
C ASP A 30 -4.12 -3.17 -8.97
N GLY A 31 -3.54 -4.37 -9.10
CA GLY A 31 -2.07 -4.53 -9.16
C GLY A 31 -1.36 -4.33 -7.82
N PHE A 32 -2.09 -4.40 -6.70
CA PHE A 32 -1.54 -4.34 -5.34
C PHE A 32 -1.77 -5.64 -4.57
N SER A 33 -0.81 -6.00 -3.72
CA SER A 33 -0.87 -7.18 -2.86
C SER A 33 -0.31 -6.86 -1.49
N TRP A 34 -0.88 -7.48 -0.46
CA TRP A 34 -0.30 -7.53 0.88
C TRP A 34 0.51 -8.81 1.05
N SER A 35 1.62 -8.74 1.78
CA SER A 35 2.37 -9.91 2.22
C SER A 35 2.75 -9.76 3.69
N GLU A 36 2.42 -10.76 4.49
CA GLU A 36 2.82 -10.89 5.90
C GLU A 36 4.06 -11.80 6.06
N ASN A 37 4.74 -12.13 4.96
CA ASN A 37 5.84 -13.09 4.92
C ASN A 37 7.01 -12.60 4.05
N GLY A 38 7.26 -11.29 4.05
CA GLY A 38 8.34 -10.72 3.25
C GLY A 38 7.90 -10.17 1.88
N PRO A 39 8.83 -9.58 1.11
CA PRO A 39 8.53 -9.02 -0.20
C PRO A 39 8.15 -10.10 -1.23
N ILE A 40 7.19 -9.79 -2.10
CA ILE A 40 6.77 -10.68 -3.19
C ILE A 40 7.70 -10.48 -4.40
N ALA A 41 8.19 -11.58 -4.98
CA ALA A 41 9.01 -11.56 -6.19
C ALA A 41 8.28 -10.85 -7.35
N ASP A 42 9.05 -10.14 -8.19
CA ASP A 42 8.54 -9.38 -9.34
C ASP A 42 7.54 -8.25 -9.02
N MET A 43 7.48 -7.83 -7.76
CA MET A 43 6.74 -6.66 -7.30
C MET A 43 7.69 -5.60 -6.73
N THR A 44 7.23 -4.35 -6.66
CA THR A 44 7.86 -3.28 -5.88
C THR A 44 7.15 -3.24 -4.53
N CYS A 45 7.86 -3.60 -3.47
CA CYS A 45 7.28 -3.69 -2.14
C CYS A 45 7.88 -2.63 -1.22
N ILE A 46 7.01 -1.99 -0.45
CA ILE A 46 7.41 -1.17 0.70
C ILE A 46 7.14 -1.98 1.97
N GLU A 47 8.08 -1.91 2.90
CA GLU A 47 7.89 -2.46 4.23
C GLU A 47 6.95 -1.56 5.01
N ILE A 48 5.97 -2.19 5.66
CA ILE A 48 5.10 -1.53 6.61
C ILE A 48 5.64 -1.93 7.97
N THR A 49 6.12 -0.95 8.72
CA THR A 49 6.80 -1.15 9.99
C THR A 49 6.35 -0.10 10.98
N GLU A 50 6.24 -0.48 12.25
CA GLU A 50 6.07 0.45 13.36
C GLU A 50 7.24 0.19 14.33
N PRO A 51 8.17 1.15 14.54
CA PRO A 51 9.37 0.91 15.35
C PRO A 51 9.10 0.40 16.77
N ASN A 52 7.93 0.73 17.33
CA ASN A 52 7.52 0.28 18.65
C ASN A 52 6.78 -1.07 18.65
N ASP A 53 6.44 -1.61 17.48
CA ASP A 53 5.75 -2.89 17.28
C ASP A 53 6.73 -3.93 16.69
N HIS A 54 7.39 -4.68 17.56
CA HIS A 54 8.38 -5.68 17.17
C HIS A 54 7.79 -6.86 16.39
N ASP A 55 6.48 -7.06 16.45
CA ASP A 55 5.79 -8.15 15.74
C ASP A 55 5.47 -7.76 14.28
N TRP A 56 5.76 -6.50 13.89
CA TRP A 56 5.44 -5.94 12.57
C TRP A 56 6.68 -5.72 11.68
N ASN A 57 7.48 -6.77 11.47
CA ASN A 57 8.77 -6.70 10.75
C ASN A 57 8.85 -7.50 9.44
N ASN A 58 7.75 -8.11 9.01
CA ASN A 58 7.68 -8.95 7.82
C ASN A 58 6.50 -8.60 6.90
N ASN A 59 5.90 -7.44 7.15
CA ASN A 59 4.71 -6.96 6.48
C ASN A 59 5.08 -6.01 5.34
N TYR A 60 4.57 -6.30 4.15
CA TYR A 60 4.90 -5.57 2.93
C TYR A 60 3.64 -5.25 2.14
N PHE A 61 3.59 -4.02 1.64
CA PHE A 61 2.62 -3.60 0.64
C PHE A 61 3.30 -3.54 -0.73
N CYS A 62 2.81 -4.33 -1.67
CA CYS A 62 3.47 -4.61 -2.92
C CYS A 62 2.66 -4.12 -4.11
N GLN A 63 3.32 -3.49 -5.07
CA GLN A 63 2.80 -3.11 -6.39
C GLN A 63 3.37 -4.02 -7.48
N GLN A 64 2.53 -4.54 -8.35
CA GLN A 64 2.93 -5.32 -9.52
C GLN A 64 3.81 -4.47 -10.45
N LYS A 65 4.94 -5.01 -10.91
CA LYS A 65 5.79 -4.34 -11.92
C LYS A 65 5.28 -4.54 -13.35
N ALA A 66 4.77 -5.73 -13.65
CA ALA A 66 4.32 -6.09 -14.99
C ALA A 66 3.07 -5.30 -15.39
N ASN A 67 3.17 -4.50 -16.46
CA ASN A 67 2.12 -3.65 -17.03
C ASN A 67 1.70 -2.45 -16.18
N PHE A 68 2.39 -2.15 -15.07
CA PHE A 68 2.11 -0.99 -14.25
C PHE A 68 3.33 -0.09 -14.13
N LYS A 69 3.11 1.22 -14.19
CA LYS A 69 4.13 2.20 -13.87
C LYS A 69 4.30 2.25 -12.36
N GLU A 70 5.53 2.24 -11.87
CA GLU A 70 5.82 2.45 -10.45
C GLU A 70 5.25 3.79 -9.97
N ILE A 71 4.50 3.75 -8.87
CA ILE A 71 3.78 4.91 -8.35
C ILE A 71 4.53 5.64 -7.21
N GLY A 72 5.71 5.14 -6.84
CA GLY A 72 6.61 5.79 -5.88
C GLY A 72 6.07 5.84 -4.45
N MET A 73 5.28 4.83 -4.03
CA MET A 73 4.75 4.78 -2.66
C MET A 73 5.87 4.78 -1.62
N GLN A 74 5.61 5.44 -0.50
CA GLN A 74 6.49 5.44 0.66
C GLN A 74 5.68 5.27 1.93
N TRP A 75 6.25 4.53 2.88
CA TRP A 75 5.71 4.37 4.22
C TRP A 75 6.37 5.36 5.17
N SER A 76 5.60 5.89 6.12
CA SER A 76 6.10 6.68 7.23
C SER A 76 5.40 6.23 8.51
N SER A 77 6.20 5.94 9.54
CA SER A 77 5.73 5.57 10.88
C SER A 77 5.81 6.73 11.89
N ALA A 78 5.89 7.97 11.38
CA ALA A 78 6.21 9.15 12.18
C ALA A 78 5.68 10.45 11.54
N GLY A 79 4.45 10.41 11.04
CA GLY A 79 3.77 11.53 10.40
C GLY A 79 3.87 11.54 8.86
N PRO A 80 3.21 12.50 8.20
CA PRO A 80 3.22 12.60 6.75
C PRO A 80 4.57 13.05 6.20
N ILE A 81 4.96 12.52 5.05
CA ILE A 81 6.18 12.92 4.34
C ILE A 81 5.95 14.28 3.64
N PRO A 82 6.80 15.30 3.87
CA PRO A 82 6.66 16.60 3.20
C PRO A 82 6.69 16.48 1.67
N SER A 83 5.87 17.29 1.00
CA SER A 83 5.75 17.33 -0.48
C SER A 83 5.22 16.03 -1.10
N MET A 84 4.49 15.22 -0.33
CA MET A 84 3.76 14.05 -0.82
C MET A 84 2.28 14.14 -0.43
N ARG A 85 1.43 13.42 -1.17
CA ARG A 85 0.05 13.16 -0.75
C ARG A 85 0.08 11.95 0.16
N CYS A 86 -0.52 12.04 1.34
CA CYS A 86 -0.48 10.97 2.34
C CYS A 86 -1.87 10.69 2.90
N ILE A 87 -2.17 9.42 3.12
CA ILE A 87 -3.31 8.98 3.93
C ILE A 87 -2.81 8.44 5.25
N ARG A 88 -3.51 8.78 6.32
CA ARG A 88 -3.24 8.22 7.65
C ARG A 88 -3.75 6.78 7.68
N ILE A 89 -2.88 5.87 8.06
CA ILE A 89 -3.23 4.48 8.31
C ILE A 89 -3.38 4.33 9.81
N ILE A 90 -4.60 4.03 10.24
CA ILE A 90 -4.95 3.85 11.65
C ILE A 90 -5.36 2.41 11.84
N GLU A 91 -4.86 1.80 12.90
CA GLU A 91 -5.40 0.56 13.40
C GLU A 91 -6.27 0.83 14.62
N ASN A 92 -7.59 0.65 14.49
CA ASN A 92 -8.51 1.02 15.57
C ASN A 92 -8.41 0.13 16.82
N ASP A 93 -7.82 -1.06 16.70
CA ASP A 93 -7.71 -2.04 17.79
C ASP A 93 -6.30 -2.06 18.42
N ASP A 94 -5.35 -1.26 17.91
CA ASP A 94 -3.97 -1.20 18.41
C ASP A 94 -3.56 0.25 18.65
N THR A 95 -3.54 0.64 19.93
CA THR A 95 -3.23 2.01 20.36
C THR A 95 -1.73 2.27 20.53
N ASP A 96 -0.89 1.25 20.36
CA ASP A 96 0.52 1.32 20.72
C ASP A 96 1.40 1.67 19.51
N GLY A 97 1.31 2.94 19.08
CA GLY A 97 2.23 3.53 18.09
C GLY A 97 1.70 3.65 16.66
N TRP A 98 0.45 3.23 16.40
CA TRP A 98 -0.14 3.30 15.05
C TRP A 98 -0.84 4.63 14.74
N ASP A 99 -0.74 5.63 15.61
CA ASP A 99 -1.50 6.86 15.50
C ASP A 99 -0.84 7.92 14.59
N ASP A 100 0.42 7.76 14.18
CA ASP A 100 1.08 8.67 13.25
C ASP A 100 1.62 7.97 12.00
N ASN A 101 0.95 6.89 11.60
CA ASN A 101 1.35 6.09 10.45
C ASN A 101 0.69 6.57 9.15
N PHE A 102 1.48 6.69 8.08
CA PHE A 102 1.05 7.24 6.80
C PHE A 102 1.58 6.43 5.61
N LEU A 103 0.70 6.23 4.63
CA LEU A 103 1.08 5.82 3.28
C LEU A 103 1.07 7.05 2.38
N CYS A 104 2.20 7.32 1.72
CA CYS A 104 2.40 8.52 0.90
C CYS A 104 2.71 8.17 -0.55
N VAL A 105 2.31 9.03 -1.48
CA VAL A 105 2.72 9.00 -2.89
C VAL A 105 3.13 10.41 -3.37
N PRO A 106 4.02 10.51 -4.38
CA PRO A 106 4.32 11.78 -5.03
C PRO A 106 3.05 12.44 -5.56
N HIS A 107 3.02 13.78 -5.61
CA HIS A 107 1.84 14.51 -6.10
C HIS A 107 1.44 14.09 -7.53
N GLU A 108 2.42 13.76 -8.36
CA GLU A 108 2.27 13.33 -9.75
C GLU A 108 1.86 11.86 -9.90
N SER A 109 1.81 11.12 -8.79
CA SER A 109 1.37 9.73 -8.80
C SER A 109 -0.08 9.63 -9.32
N PRO A 110 -0.38 8.68 -10.22
CA PRO A 110 -1.74 8.47 -10.70
C PRO A 110 -2.66 7.86 -9.63
N LEU A 111 -2.12 7.45 -8.47
CA LEU A 111 -2.89 6.90 -7.36
C LEU A 111 -3.54 8.05 -6.54
N PRO A 112 -4.87 8.26 -6.56
CA PRO A 112 -5.59 9.04 -5.60
C PRO A 112 -5.46 8.31 -4.28
N LEU A 113 -5.01 9.08 -3.29
CA LEU A 113 -5.05 8.71 -1.89
C LEU A 113 -6.12 9.59 -1.26
#